data_AF-A0AAP0RI28-F1
#
_entry.id   AF-A0AAP0RI28-F1
#
_cell.length_a   1.000
_cell.length_b   1.000
_cell.length_c   1.000
_cell.angle_alpha   90.00
_cell.angle_beta   90.00
_cell.angle_gamma   90.00
#
_symmetry.space_group_name_H-M   'P 1'
#
loop_
_entity.id
_entity.type
_entity.pdbx_description
1 polymer ?
#
loop_
_entity_poly.entity_id
_entity_poly.type
_entity_poly.pdbx_seq_one_letter_code
_entity_poly.pdbx_strand_id
1 'polypeptide(L)'
;MYNNDHGSNMLRREAVAFKSSADIQPEWNMLDQIPFSTFLKLSFSVPELEDLLLHGGLDFYDWMYDHVTLKNEGRLKRYRRWKLDDEMYLVARCEVQSVVEVNKQRSFLTLNALNEFDLKYSGVDWRQKLETQRGTILATGLKNNANKLAKWTTQALLASADLMKLVYVSRVHPRDHFNHVILAVVGYKLREFAAQINVNTSNMWGIIKPIVDFCMKLNKGKYILVKDPSKPQVRIYEVPADAFKNDYMEEPLPKDEQVQSRAEDASGGEASAVATDVEQMEATAKA
;
A
#
# COMPACT_ATOMS: atom_id res chain seq x y z
N MET A 1 -26.72 -51.83 17.95
CA MET A 1 -25.58 -51.14 18.59
C MET A 1 -24.86 -50.37 17.49
N TYR A 2 -25.08 -49.06 17.44
CA TYR A 2 -24.44 -48.17 16.47
C TYR A 2 -23.02 -47.87 16.96
N ASN A 3 -22.02 -48.24 16.16
CA ASN A 3 -20.64 -47.84 16.41
C ASN A 3 -20.40 -46.45 15.79
N ASN A 4 -19.96 -45.54 16.64
CA ASN A 4 -19.43 -44.22 16.32
C ASN A 4 -18.21 -44.34 15.42
N ASP A 5 -18.23 -43.66 14.27
CA ASP A 5 -17.02 -43.28 13.56
C ASP A 5 -17.06 -41.77 13.30
N HIS A 6 -16.56 -41.00 14.26
CA HIS A 6 -16.31 -39.58 14.10
C HIS A 6 -14.95 -39.39 13.43
N GLY A 7 -14.94 -39.59 12.11
CA GLY A 7 -13.86 -39.15 11.24
C GLY A 7 -13.79 -37.62 11.24
N SER A 8 -12.85 -37.09 12.02
CA SER A 8 -12.44 -35.69 11.99
C SER A 8 -11.82 -35.36 10.63
N ASN A 9 -12.66 -34.89 9.70
CA ASN A 9 -12.23 -34.26 8.46
C ASN A 9 -11.58 -32.89 8.79
N MET A 10 -10.38 -32.93 9.37
CA MET A 10 -9.44 -31.82 9.24
C MET A 10 -9.07 -31.76 7.76
N LEU A 11 -9.73 -30.85 7.04
CA LEU A 11 -9.29 -30.40 5.73
C LEU A 11 -7.81 -30.03 5.86
N ARG A 12 -6.98 -30.94 5.35
CA ARG A 12 -5.54 -30.82 5.21
C ARG A 12 -5.31 -29.46 4.57
N ARG A 13 -4.71 -28.52 5.32
CA ARG A 13 -4.14 -27.31 4.74
C ARG A 13 -3.22 -27.80 3.63
N GLU A 14 -3.62 -27.67 2.37
CA GLU A 14 -2.66 -27.73 1.29
C GLU A 14 -1.55 -26.76 1.69
N ALA A 15 -0.33 -27.28 1.83
CA ALA A 15 0.81 -26.43 2.09
C ALA A 15 0.83 -25.44 0.94
N VAL A 16 0.52 -24.17 1.21
CA VAL A 16 0.53 -23.11 0.22
C VAL A 16 1.94 -23.09 -0.35
N ALA A 17 2.11 -23.64 -1.54
CA ALA A 17 3.37 -23.62 -2.24
C ALA A 17 3.61 -22.17 -2.64
N PHE A 18 4.47 -21.47 -1.90
CA PHE A 18 4.87 -20.12 -2.24
C PHE A 18 5.58 -20.17 -3.58
N LYS A 19 4.95 -19.62 -4.62
CA LYS A 19 5.54 -19.46 -5.94
C LYS A 19 6.37 -18.17 -5.98
N SER A 20 7.45 -18.19 -6.75
CA SER A 20 8.20 -16.98 -7.05
C SER A 20 7.31 -15.99 -7.80
N SER A 21 7.50 -14.69 -7.59
CA SER A 21 6.78 -13.66 -8.36
C SER A 21 7.29 -13.55 -9.81
N ALA A 22 8.45 -14.13 -10.09
CA ALA A 22 9.05 -14.20 -11.40
C ALA A 22 9.67 -15.58 -11.61
N ASP A 23 9.43 -16.18 -12.76
CA ASP A 23 10.04 -17.46 -13.14
C ASP A 23 11.50 -17.23 -13.51
N ILE A 24 12.39 -17.64 -12.62
CA ILE A 24 13.84 -17.47 -12.78
C ILE A 24 14.28 -18.34 -13.95
N GLN A 25 14.73 -17.70 -15.02
CA GLN A 25 15.17 -18.41 -16.21
C GLN A 25 16.63 -18.89 -16.05
N PRO A 26 17.02 -20.02 -16.68
CA PRO A 26 18.38 -20.54 -16.61
C PRO A 26 19.46 -19.58 -17.11
N GLU A 27 19.13 -18.70 -18.05
CA GLU A 27 20.04 -17.69 -18.62
C GLU A 27 20.24 -16.46 -17.74
N TRP A 28 19.49 -16.32 -16.64
CA TRP A 28 19.65 -15.20 -15.72
C TRP A 28 20.90 -15.39 -14.85
N ASN A 29 21.74 -14.37 -14.80
CA ASN A 29 22.97 -14.40 -14.03
C ASN A 29 22.73 -13.86 -12.62
N MET A 30 22.91 -14.69 -11.58
CA MET A 30 22.74 -14.28 -10.19
C MET A 30 23.96 -13.49 -9.72
N LEU A 31 23.75 -12.23 -9.37
CA LEU A 31 24.82 -11.31 -8.95
C LEU A 31 25.03 -11.32 -7.44
N ASP A 32 23.96 -11.34 -6.66
CA ASP A 32 24.04 -11.27 -5.20
C ASP A 32 22.82 -11.92 -4.52
N GLN A 33 23.00 -12.31 -3.27
CA GLN A 33 21.98 -12.89 -2.41
C GLN A 33 22.12 -12.32 -1.00
N ILE A 34 21.09 -11.61 -0.55
CA ILE A 34 21.10 -10.88 0.72
C ILE A 34 20.09 -11.50 1.68
N PRO A 35 20.54 -12.18 2.74
CA PRO A 35 19.66 -12.65 3.81
C PRO A 35 19.00 -11.50 4.57
N PHE A 36 17.75 -11.67 5.02
CA PHE A 36 17.03 -10.63 5.77
C PHE A 36 17.69 -10.27 7.09
N SER A 37 18.45 -11.17 7.70
CA SER A 37 19.21 -10.90 8.92
C SER A 37 20.21 -9.75 8.75
N THR A 38 20.72 -9.54 7.53
CA THR A 38 21.59 -8.41 7.19
C THR A 38 20.85 -7.09 7.35
N PHE A 39 19.58 -7.02 6.96
CA PHE A 39 18.78 -5.79 6.98
C PHE A 39 18.43 -5.29 8.39
N LEU A 40 18.35 -6.19 9.38
CA LEU A 40 17.96 -5.82 10.74
C LEU A 40 18.94 -4.88 11.44
N LYS A 41 20.21 -4.87 11.03
CA LYS A 41 21.28 -4.09 11.67
C LYS A 41 21.61 -2.80 10.95
N LEU A 42 21.04 -2.59 9.76
CA LEU A 42 21.35 -1.42 8.94
C LEU A 42 20.64 -0.19 9.48
N SER A 43 21.33 0.94 9.43
CA SER A 43 20.78 2.23 9.83
C SER A 43 21.48 3.33 9.03
N PHE A 44 20.70 4.23 8.45
CA PHE A 44 21.19 5.41 7.75
C PHE A 44 20.20 6.55 7.96
N SER A 45 20.70 7.75 8.26
CA SER A 45 19.85 8.94 8.38
C SER A 45 20.09 9.80 7.15
N VAL A 46 19.01 10.10 6.41
CA VAL A 46 19.10 11.04 5.29
C VAL A 46 19.11 12.47 5.86
N PRO A 47 20.13 13.28 5.53
CA PRO A 47 20.27 14.63 6.08
C PRO A 47 19.32 15.66 5.45
N GLU A 48 18.99 15.50 4.17
CA GLU A 48 18.29 16.52 3.39
C GLU A 48 17.13 15.94 2.59
N LEU A 49 15.98 16.62 2.64
CA LEU A 49 14.76 16.35 1.89
C LEU A 49 14.31 17.63 1.20
N GLU A 50 14.04 17.54 -0.09
CA GLU A 50 13.59 18.66 -0.92
C GLU A 50 12.41 18.24 -1.79
N ASP A 51 11.42 19.13 -1.89
CA ASP A 51 10.27 18.97 -2.76
C ASP A 51 10.60 19.59 -4.12
N LEU A 52 10.72 18.76 -5.16
CA LEU A 52 11.07 19.21 -6.51
C LEU A 52 9.85 19.71 -7.30
N LEU A 53 8.74 19.00 -7.17
CA LEU A 53 7.52 19.28 -7.92
C LEU A 53 6.29 18.78 -7.16
N LEU A 54 5.26 19.62 -7.09
CA LEU A 54 3.93 19.24 -6.60
C LEU A 54 2.93 19.41 -7.74
N HIS A 55 2.11 18.40 -8.00
CA HIS A 55 1.05 18.51 -9.00
C HIS A 55 -0.13 17.58 -8.70
N GLY A 56 -1.32 17.97 -9.13
CA GLY A 56 -2.59 17.30 -8.85
C GLY A 56 -3.47 18.11 -7.91
N GLY A 57 -4.66 17.57 -7.62
CA GLY A 57 -5.62 18.15 -6.67
C GLY A 57 -5.71 17.32 -5.40
N LEU A 58 -6.10 17.97 -4.30
CA LEU A 58 -6.54 17.30 -3.08
C LEU A 58 -7.96 17.75 -2.76
N ASP A 59 -8.79 16.79 -2.39
CA ASP A 59 -10.05 17.06 -1.73
C ASP A 59 -9.85 17.14 -0.22
N PHE A 60 -10.67 17.98 0.43
CA PHE A 60 -10.77 18.01 1.88
C PHE A 60 -11.39 16.71 2.38
N TYR A 61 -10.81 16.18 3.46
CA TYR A 61 -11.39 15.04 4.13
C TYR A 61 -12.70 15.45 4.81
N ASP A 62 -13.81 14.85 4.40
CA ASP A 62 -15.09 15.03 5.08
C ASP A 62 -15.11 14.25 6.39
N TRP A 63 -15.29 15.00 7.48
CA TRP A 63 -15.35 14.48 8.85
C TRP A 63 -16.58 13.59 9.09
N MET A 64 -17.64 13.74 8.29
CA MET A 64 -18.80 12.83 8.35
C MET A 64 -18.40 11.38 8.05
N TYR A 65 -17.28 11.15 7.35
CA TYR A 65 -16.78 9.81 7.05
C TYR A 65 -16.11 9.09 8.22
N ASP A 66 -15.85 9.80 9.33
CA ASP A 66 -15.57 9.12 10.61
C ASP A 66 -16.82 8.33 11.08
N HIS A 67 -17.98 8.52 10.43
CA HIS A 67 -19.24 7.82 10.60
C HIS A 67 -19.85 7.20 9.31
N VAL A 68 -19.05 6.87 8.26
CA VAL A 68 -19.33 5.96 7.09
C VAL A 68 -19.50 6.59 5.66
N THR A 69 -18.94 5.85 4.67
CA THR A 69 -19.00 5.82 3.17
C THR A 69 -18.33 6.89 2.29
N LEU A 70 -17.52 6.45 1.32
CA LEU A 70 -16.58 7.25 0.51
C LEU A 70 -17.08 7.54 -0.92
N LYS A 71 -16.86 8.78 -1.38
CA LYS A 71 -16.60 9.13 -2.79
C LYS A 71 -15.29 9.92 -2.82
N ASN A 72 -14.42 9.72 -3.81
CA ASN A 72 -13.21 10.54 -3.95
C ASN A 72 -12.72 10.59 -5.40
N GLU A 73 -12.31 11.76 -5.87
CA GLU A 73 -11.54 11.93 -7.11
C GLU A 73 -10.48 13.04 -6.99
N GLY A 74 -9.23 12.64 -6.74
CA GLY A 74 -8.04 13.49 -6.86
C GLY A 74 -6.93 13.12 -5.89
N ARG A 75 -5.82 12.54 -6.38
CA ARG A 75 -4.60 12.32 -5.56
C ARG A 75 -3.53 13.34 -5.93
N LEU A 76 -2.92 13.96 -4.93
CA LEU A 76 -1.76 14.84 -5.12
C LEU A 76 -0.50 14.02 -5.25
N LYS A 77 0.29 14.32 -6.28
CA LYS A 77 1.59 13.71 -6.53
C LYS A 77 2.68 14.71 -6.14
N ARG A 78 3.68 14.23 -5.42
CA ARG A 78 4.82 15.01 -4.95
C ARG A 78 6.11 14.32 -5.39
N TYR A 79 6.95 14.98 -6.17
CA TYR A 79 8.29 14.51 -6.47
C TYR A 79 9.25 15.08 -5.44
N ARG A 80 10.02 14.18 -4.83
CA ARG A 80 10.89 14.52 -3.72
C ARG A 80 12.28 13.98 -3.98
N ARG A 81 13.26 14.73 -3.48
CA ARG A 81 14.68 14.44 -3.56
C ARG A 81 15.24 14.22 -2.17
N TRP A 82 16.03 13.17 -2.00
CA TRP A 82 16.78 12.86 -0.79
C TRP A 82 18.26 12.71 -1.14
N LYS A 83 19.13 13.39 -0.38
CA LYS A 83 20.60 13.26 -0.55
C LYS A 83 21.08 11.97 0.12
N LEU A 84 21.53 10.99 -0.67
CA LEU A 84 22.05 9.71 -0.18
C LEU A 84 23.56 9.74 0.08
N ASP A 85 24.28 10.52 -0.74
CA ASP A 85 25.73 10.70 -0.68
C ASP A 85 26.07 12.09 -1.26
N ASP A 86 27.34 12.49 -1.28
CA ASP A 86 27.73 13.82 -1.80
C ASP A 86 27.39 14.00 -3.29
N GLU A 87 27.50 12.93 -4.08
CA GLU A 87 27.22 12.93 -5.51
C GLU A 87 25.93 12.19 -5.87
N MET A 88 25.19 11.68 -4.87
CA MET A 88 24.05 10.80 -5.10
C MET A 88 22.76 11.28 -4.47
N TYR A 89 21.72 11.39 -5.30
CA TYR A 89 20.37 11.76 -4.89
C TYR A 89 19.37 10.68 -5.29
N LEU A 90 18.48 10.33 -4.38
CA LEU A 90 17.29 9.55 -4.69
C LEU A 90 16.15 10.51 -5.02
N VAL A 91 15.50 10.31 -6.16
CA VAL A 91 14.27 11.02 -6.51
C VAL A 91 13.13 10.01 -6.58
N ALA A 92 12.05 10.27 -5.84
CA ALA A 92 10.86 9.42 -5.89
C ALA A 92 9.57 10.24 -6.01
N ARG A 93 8.60 9.65 -6.70
CA ARG A 93 7.22 10.15 -6.74
C ARG A 93 6.45 9.59 -5.55
N CYS A 94 5.98 10.48 -4.69
CA CYS A 94 5.11 10.21 -3.56
C CYS A 94 3.67 10.62 -3.86
N GLU A 95 2.73 10.08 -3.10
CA GLU A 95 1.31 10.42 -3.20
C GLU A 95 0.74 10.82 -1.84
N VAL A 96 -0.11 11.84 -1.84
CA VAL A 96 -0.96 12.24 -0.73
C VAL A 96 -2.40 12.15 -1.20
N GLN A 97 -3.28 11.60 -0.37
CA GLN A 97 -4.66 11.30 -0.77
C GLN A 97 -5.65 12.40 -0.39
N SER A 98 -5.44 13.12 0.72
CA SER A 98 -6.38 14.15 1.17
C SER A 98 -5.72 15.13 2.16
N VAL A 99 -6.42 16.23 2.47
CA VAL A 99 -6.05 17.21 3.49
C VAL A 99 -7.19 17.34 4.50
N VAL A 100 -6.86 17.44 5.78
CA VAL A 100 -7.81 17.84 6.84
C VAL A 100 -7.39 19.19 7.38
N GLU A 101 -8.36 20.06 7.69
CA GLU A 101 -8.11 21.34 8.32
C GLU A 101 -8.76 21.37 9.70
N VAL A 102 -7.94 21.50 10.75
CA VAL A 102 -8.40 21.63 12.13
C VAL A 102 -7.81 22.92 12.69
N ASN A 103 -8.66 23.80 13.24
CA ASN A 103 -8.23 25.09 13.80
C ASN A 103 -7.36 25.92 12.82
N LYS A 104 -7.72 25.93 11.53
CA LYS A 104 -6.97 26.59 10.44
C LYS A 104 -5.57 26.03 10.17
N GLN A 105 -5.24 24.88 10.75
CA GLN A 105 -4.03 24.14 10.41
C GLN A 105 -4.37 22.98 9.47
N ARG A 106 -3.73 22.98 8.30
CA ARG A 106 -3.86 21.91 7.32
C ARG A 106 -2.89 20.79 7.64
N SER A 107 -3.38 19.57 7.61
CA SER A 107 -2.61 18.36 7.79
C SER A 107 -2.87 17.43 6.62
N PHE A 108 -1.79 16.94 6.00
CA PHE A 108 -1.88 15.96 4.92
C PHE A 108 -2.18 14.59 5.50
N LEU A 109 -3.03 13.82 4.83
CA LEU A 109 -3.37 12.49 5.28
C LEU A 109 -3.37 11.46 4.17
N THR A 110 -3.13 10.22 4.59
CA THR A 110 -3.25 9.04 3.73
C THR A 110 -4.40 8.16 4.18
N LEU A 111 -5.10 7.55 3.22
CA LEU A 111 -6.28 6.70 3.45
C LEU A 111 -5.97 5.29 2.96
N ASN A 112 -6.11 4.30 3.83
CA ASN A 112 -5.89 2.90 3.49
C ASN A 112 -6.97 2.01 4.08
N ALA A 113 -7.42 0.99 3.34
CA ALA A 113 -8.49 0.11 3.77
C ALA A 113 -7.95 -1.28 4.16
N LEU A 114 -8.17 -1.67 5.42
CA LEU A 114 -8.06 -3.05 5.87
C LEU A 114 -9.37 -3.78 5.57
N ASN A 115 -9.26 -4.99 5.05
CA ASN A 115 -10.40 -5.80 4.66
C ASN A 115 -10.49 -7.10 5.47
N GLU A 116 -11.70 -7.42 5.91
CA GLU A 116 -12.09 -8.70 6.49
C GLU A 116 -13.02 -9.43 5.52
N PHE A 117 -12.67 -10.68 5.18
CA PHE A 117 -13.49 -11.50 4.28
C PHE A 117 -14.24 -12.62 5.00
N ASP A 118 -13.63 -13.27 6.00
CA ASP A 118 -14.25 -14.33 6.78
C ASP A 118 -13.64 -14.38 8.19
N LEU A 119 -14.53 -14.43 9.19
CA LEU A 119 -14.22 -14.47 10.61
C LEU A 119 -13.26 -15.61 11.00
N LYS A 120 -13.36 -16.75 10.31
CA LYS A 120 -12.51 -17.92 10.56
C LYS A 120 -11.03 -17.62 10.36
N TYR A 121 -10.71 -16.69 9.46
CA TYR A 121 -9.33 -16.33 9.14
C TYR A 121 -8.88 -15.04 9.83
N SER A 122 -9.80 -14.10 10.06
CA SER A 122 -9.47 -12.90 10.84
C SER A 122 -9.20 -13.23 12.31
N GLY A 123 -9.88 -14.24 12.86
CA GLY A 123 -9.72 -14.70 14.25
C GLY A 123 -10.38 -13.79 15.29
N VAL A 124 -10.91 -12.64 14.88
CA VAL A 124 -11.60 -11.67 15.73
C VAL A 124 -12.73 -11.05 14.94
N ASP A 125 -13.95 -11.03 15.50
CA ASP A 125 -15.12 -10.42 14.87
C ASP A 125 -15.01 -8.89 14.95
N TRP A 126 -14.75 -8.26 13.81
CA TRP A 126 -14.62 -6.81 13.74
C TRP A 126 -15.94 -6.12 14.11
N ARG A 127 -17.11 -6.66 13.71
CA ARG A 127 -18.41 -6.01 14.00
C ARG A 127 -18.67 -5.89 15.50
N GLN A 128 -18.27 -6.89 16.27
CA GLN A 128 -18.48 -6.91 17.71
C GLN A 128 -17.37 -6.20 18.50
N LYS A 129 -16.14 -6.25 17.98
CA LYS A 129 -14.95 -5.89 18.78
C LYS A 129 -14.25 -4.62 18.36
N LEU A 130 -14.62 -3.98 17.25
CA LEU A 130 -13.93 -2.78 16.75
C LEU A 130 -14.11 -1.56 17.67
N GLU A 131 -15.25 -1.49 18.34
CA GLU A 131 -15.52 -0.44 19.33
C GLU A 131 -14.79 -0.72 20.66
N THR A 132 -14.91 -1.95 21.17
CA THR A 132 -14.46 -2.32 22.53
C THR A 132 -13.02 -2.82 22.62
N GLN A 133 -12.49 -3.44 21.56
CA GLN A 133 -11.16 -4.09 21.53
C GLN A 133 -10.36 -3.73 20.27
N ARG A 134 -10.39 -2.44 19.91
CA ARG A 134 -9.72 -1.90 18.71
C ARG A 134 -8.22 -2.24 18.66
N GLY A 135 -7.53 -2.23 19.81
CA GLY A 135 -6.13 -2.61 19.92
C GLY A 135 -5.87 -4.08 19.54
N THR A 136 -6.75 -5.00 19.95
CA THR A 136 -6.65 -6.44 19.61
C THR A 136 -6.88 -6.67 18.13
N ILE A 137 -7.82 -5.96 17.52
CA ILE A 137 -8.06 -6.02 16.06
C ILE A 137 -6.84 -5.51 15.30
N LEU A 138 -6.28 -4.37 15.70
CA LEU A 138 -5.08 -3.85 15.07
C LEU A 138 -3.89 -4.80 15.23
N ALA A 139 -3.67 -5.37 16.42
CA ALA A 139 -2.61 -6.34 16.66
C ALA A 139 -2.75 -7.61 15.78
N THR A 140 -3.98 -8.10 15.64
CA THR A 140 -4.28 -9.24 14.75
C THR A 140 -4.08 -8.86 13.27
N GLY A 141 -4.52 -7.66 12.90
CA GLY A 141 -4.28 -7.07 11.58
C GLY A 141 -2.79 -6.98 11.25
N LEU A 142 -1.96 -6.51 12.20
CA LEU A 142 -0.51 -6.44 12.08
C LEU A 142 0.12 -7.82 11.92
N LYS A 143 -0.26 -8.79 12.74
CA LYS A 143 0.23 -10.17 12.63
C LYS A 143 -0.04 -10.76 11.24
N ASN A 144 -1.23 -10.51 10.69
CA ASN A 144 -1.65 -11.09 9.42
C ASN A 144 -1.21 -10.28 8.20
N ASN A 145 -0.99 -8.97 8.34
CA ASN A 145 -0.76 -8.05 7.23
C ASN A 145 0.46 -7.13 7.43
N ALA A 146 1.45 -7.53 8.24
CA ALA A 146 2.61 -6.71 8.63
C ALA A 146 3.24 -5.97 7.44
N ASN A 147 3.54 -6.69 6.35
CA ASN A 147 4.16 -6.10 5.16
C ASN A 147 3.25 -5.10 4.43
N LYS A 148 1.93 -5.32 4.42
CA LYS A 148 0.97 -4.39 3.80
C LYS A 148 0.92 -3.07 4.57
N LEU A 149 0.78 -3.17 5.91
CA LEU A 149 0.75 -2.02 6.79
C LEU A 149 2.09 -1.27 6.78
N ALA A 150 3.21 -1.98 6.81
CA ALA A 150 4.54 -1.38 6.70
C ALA A 150 4.71 -0.59 5.40
N LYS A 151 4.31 -1.15 4.24
CA LYS A 151 4.36 -0.44 2.95
C LYS A 151 3.53 0.84 2.95
N TRP A 152 2.29 0.79 3.43
CA TRP A 152 1.43 1.98 3.48
C TRP A 152 2.01 3.06 4.40
N THR A 153 2.51 2.68 5.58
CA THR A 153 3.16 3.60 6.51
C THR A 153 4.43 4.20 5.90
N THR A 154 5.27 3.40 5.25
CA THR A 154 6.45 3.87 4.51
C THR A 154 6.08 4.86 3.40
N GLN A 155 5.05 4.56 2.60
CA GLN A 155 4.57 5.47 1.55
C GLN A 155 4.13 6.82 2.13
N ALA A 156 3.35 6.79 3.22
CA ALA A 156 2.91 7.99 3.91
C ALA A 156 4.09 8.80 4.50
N LEU A 157 5.10 8.11 5.03
CA LEU A 157 6.31 8.75 5.58
C LEU A 157 7.10 9.45 4.48
N LEU A 158 7.30 8.79 3.33
CA LEU A 158 7.97 9.37 2.17
C LEU A 158 7.20 10.56 1.60
N ALA A 159 5.87 10.55 1.67
CA ALA A 159 5.01 11.66 1.26
C ALA A 159 4.97 12.84 2.26
N SER A 160 5.58 12.71 3.45
CA SER A 160 5.39 13.63 4.59
C SER A 160 3.92 13.89 4.89
N ALA A 161 3.11 12.83 4.94
CA ALA A 161 1.78 12.95 5.52
C ALA A 161 1.87 13.08 7.05
N ASP A 162 0.97 13.84 7.64
CA ASP A 162 0.87 14.03 9.09
C ASP A 162 0.05 12.91 9.73
N LEU A 163 -1.01 12.50 9.04
CA LEU A 163 -1.99 11.53 9.50
C LEU A 163 -2.10 10.34 8.56
N MET A 164 -2.45 9.20 9.13
CA MET A 164 -2.86 8.01 8.40
C MET A 164 -4.21 7.55 8.94
N LYS A 165 -5.20 7.42 8.07
CA LYS A 165 -6.51 6.86 8.40
C LYS A 165 -6.63 5.44 7.86
N LEU A 166 -6.95 4.51 8.76
CA LEU A 166 -7.26 3.12 8.44
C LEU A 166 -8.77 2.92 8.43
N VAL A 167 -9.28 2.46 7.29
CA VAL A 167 -10.69 2.11 7.10
C VAL A 167 -10.84 0.60 7.30
N TYR A 168 -11.74 0.18 8.18
CA TYR A 168 -12.05 -1.22 8.42
C TYR A 168 -13.27 -1.61 7.59
N VAL A 169 -13.05 -2.42 6.57
CA VAL A 169 -14.06 -2.88 5.61
C VAL A 169 -14.29 -4.37 5.84
N SER A 170 -15.54 -4.80 5.93
CA SER A 170 -15.88 -6.23 6.02
C SER A 170 -16.90 -6.58 4.94
N ARG A 171 -16.88 -7.81 4.42
CA ARG A 171 -17.94 -8.29 3.53
C ARG A 171 -19.29 -8.27 4.25
N VAL A 172 -20.37 -7.97 3.54
CA VAL A 172 -21.73 -8.05 4.10
C VAL A 172 -22.04 -9.49 4.52
N HIS A 173 -21.67 -10.45 3.67
CA HIS A 173 -21.74 -11.88 3.96
C HIS A 173 -20.41 -12.55 3.58
N PRO A 174 -19.85 -13.51 4.35
CA PRO A 174 -18.51 -14.05 4.07
C PRO A 174 -18.33 -14.65 2.66
N ARG A 175 -19.41 -15.18 2.08
CA ARG A 175 -19.44 -15.74 0.72
C ARG A 175 -19.68 -14.71 -0.39
N ASP A 176 -20.06 -13.48 -0.05
CA ASP A 176 -20.35 -12.41 -1.00
C ASP A 176 -19.12 -11.50 -1.12
N HIS A 177 -18.37 -11.66 -2.20
CA HIS A 177 -17.18 -10.84 -2.48
C HIS A 177 -17.50 -9.52 -3.20
N PHE A 178 -18.76 -9.23 -3.52
CA PHE A 178 -19.17 -7.98 -4.18
C PHE A 178 -19.57 -6.94 -3.15
N ASN A 179 -20.38 -7.33 -2.17
CA ASN A 179 -20.94 -6.40 -1.21
C ASN A 179 -20.10 -6.27 0.06
N HIS A 180 -19.70 -5.03 0.35
CA HIS A 180 -18.86 -4.68 1.49
C HIS A 180 -19.48 -3.56 2.31
N VAL A 181 -19.14 -3.50 3.60
CA VAL A 181 -19.55 -2.46 4.53
C VAL A 181 -18.34 -1.90 5.26
N ILE A 182 -18.32 -0.57 5.44
CA ILE A 182 -17.33 0.11 6.28
C ILE A 182 -17.82 0.02 7.72
N LEU A 183 -16.99 -0.53 8.60
CA LEU A 183 -17.29 -0.69 10.02
C LEU A 183 -16.78 0.48 10.85
N ALA A 184 -15.58 1.00 10.54
CA ALA A 184 -15.05 2.21 11.16
C ALA A 184 -13.94 2.83 10.31
N VAL A 185 -13.67 4.10 10.59
CA VAL A 185 -12.47 4.81 10.16
C VAL A 185 -11.69 5.23 11.41
N VAL A 186 -10.40 4.90 11.45
CA VAL A 186 -9.55 5.18 12.62
C VAL A 186 -8.33 5.99 12.15
N GLY A 187 -8.17 7.18 12.71
CA GLY A 187 -7.03 8.04 12.45
C GLY A 187 -5.88 7.83 13.42
N TYR A 188 -4.66 7.88 12.90
CA TYR A 188 -3.43 7.83 13.65
C TYR A 188 -2.50 8.97 13.22
N LYS A 189 -1.74 9.51 14.18
CA LYS A 189 -0.56 10.31 13.85
C LYS A 189 0.49 9.39 13.25
N LEU A 190 1.00 9.74 12.08
CA LEU A 190 1.79 8.81 11.28
C LEU A 190 3.06 8.33 12.00
N ARG A 191 3.78 9.23 12.67
CA ARG A 191 5.03 8.88 13.38
C ARG A 191 4.79 7.97 14.58
N GLU A 192 3.71 8.20 15.31
CA GLU A 192 3.31 7.35 16.45
C GLU A 192 2.90 5.96 15.95
N PHE A 193 2.14 5.89 14.85
CA PHE A 193 1.75 4.63 14.23
C PHE A 193 2.97 3.85 13.71
N ALA A 194 3.91 4.52 13.04
CA ALA A 194 5.15 3.90 12.56
C ALA A 194 5.94 3.26 13.70
N ALA A 195 6.08 3.95 14.84
CA ALA A 195 6.70 3.41 16.04
C ALA A 195 5.93 2.19 16.58
N GLN A 196 4.60 2.27 16.65
CA GLN A 196 3.73 1.19 17.13
C GLN A 196 3.88 -0.10 16.31
N ILE A 197 4.09 0.02 14.99
CA ILE A 197 4.22 -1.13 14.08
C ILE A 197 5.69 -1.53 13.82
N ASN A 198 6.63 -0.94 14.57
CA ASN A 198 8.07 -1.18 14.46
C ASN A 198 8.65 -0.86 13.06
N VAL A 199 8.16 0.21 12.42
CA VAL A 199 8.73 0.76 11.19
C VAL A 199 9.66 1.92 11.56
N ASN A 200 10.95 1.72 11.33
CA ASN A 200 12.00 2.69 11.65
C ASN A 200 12.55 3.31 10.35
N THR A 201 12.47 4.64 10.22
CA THR A 201 12.95 5.36 9.04
C THR A 201 14.44 5.21 8.80
N SER A 202 15.25 5.21 9.87
CA SER A 202 16.70 5.05 9.73
C SER A 202 17.07 3.65 9.25
N ASN A 203 16.35 2.62 9.73
CA ASN A 203 16.53 1.26 9.20
C ASN A 203 16.08 1.15 7.74
N MET A 204 14.94 1.73 7.37
CA MET A 204 14.46 1.75 5.98
C MET A 204 15.51 2.34 5.03
N TRP A 205 16.05 3.50 5.36
CA TRP A 205 17.10 4.16 4.58
C TRP A 205 18.42 3.37 4.62
N GLY A 206 18.75 2.76 5.75
CA GLY A 206 19.90 1.88 5.92
C GLY A 206 19.83 0.63 5.04
N ILE A 207 18.64 0.15 4.70
CA ILE A 207 18.45 -0.96 3.76
C ILE A 207 18.59 -0.48 2.31
N ILE A 208 18.03 0.68 1.97
CA ILE A 208 18.06 1.21 0.61
C ILE A 208 19.48 1.60 0.19
N LYS A 209 20.27 2.27 1.05
CA LYS A 209 21.60 2.78 0.69
C LYS A 209 22.54 1.69 0.15
N PRO A 210 22.74 0.53 0.82
CA PRO A 210 23.60 -0.53 0.28
C PRO A 210 23.09 -1.17 -1.01
N ILE A 211 21.77 -1.30 -1.18
CA ILE A 211 21.18 -1.82 -2.44
C ILE A 211 21.51 -0.86 -3.58
N VAL A 212 21.32 0.43 -3.34
CA VAL A 212 21.63 1.48 -4.31
C VAL A 212 23.12 1.52 -4.63
N ASP A 213 24.00 1.47 -3.62
CA ASP A 213 25.46 1.44 -3.78
C ASP A 213 25.93 0.21 -4.56
N PHE A 214 25.25 -0.93 -4.40
CA PHE A 214 25.48 -2.12 -5.19
C PHE A 214 25.09 -1.88 -6.65
N CYS A 215 23.88 -1.37 -6.90
CA CYS A 215 23.39 -1.07 -8.25
C CYS A 215 24.26 -0.08 -9.01
N MET A 216 24.82 0.94 -8.34
CA MET A 216 25.68 1.95 -8.99
C MET A 216 27.03 1.39 -9.46
N LYS A 217 27.44 0.22 -8.97
CA LYS A 217 28.66 -0.49 -9.41
C LYS A 217 28.42 -1.42 -10.60
N LEU A 218 27.15 -1.67 -10.95
CA LEU A 218 26.78 -2.56 -12.05
C LEU A 218 26.95 -1.84 -13.39
N ASN A 219 27.14 -2.63 -14.45
CA ASN A 219 27.17 -2.11 -15.81
C ASN A 219 25.77 -1.65 -16.25
N LYS A 220 25.70 -0.94 -17.39
CA LYS A 220 24.41 -0.63 -18.01
C LYS A 220 23.73 -1.93 -18.44
N GLY A 221 22.55 -2.19 -17.91
CA GLY A 221 21.81 -3.43 -18.18
C GLY A 221 20.43 -3.43 -17.54
N LYS A 222 19.77 -4.59 -17.61
CA LYS A 222 18.51 -4.84 -16.89
C LYS A 222 18.80 -5.78 -15.72
N TYR A 223 18.20 -5.49 -14.58
CA TYR A 223 18.38 -6.24 -13.35
C TYR A 223 17.03 -6.48 -12.68
N ILE A 224 16.92 -7.54 -11.90
CA ILE A 224 15.75 -7.84 -11.09
C ILE A 224 16.16 -8.18 -9.66
N LEU A 225 15.51 -7.54 -8.69
CA LEU A 225 15.60 -7.87 -7.28
C LEU A 225 14.37 -8.70 -6.90
N VAL A 226 14.56 -9.98 -6.60
CA VAL A 226 13.47 -10.92 -6.31
C VAL A 226 13.57 -11.41 -4.87
N LYS A 227 12.45 -11.39 -4.15
CA LYS A 227 12.35 -12.05 -2.86
C LYS A 227 12.22 -13.56 -3.07
N ASP A 228 13.05 -14.33 -2.40
CA ASP A 228 12.93 -15.78 -2.40
C ASP A 228 11.58 -16.19 -1.77
N PRO A 229 10.80 -17.07 -2.43
CA PRO A 229 9.48 -17.45 -1.93
C PRO A 229 9.54 -18.29 -0.65
N SER A 230 10.63 -19.05 -0.46
CA SER A 230 10.78 -20.01 0.64
C SER A 230 11.75 -19.53 1.72
N LYS A 231 12.84 -18.85 1.32
CA LYS A 231 13.89 -18.38 2.23
C LYS A 231 13.72 -16.89 2.53
N PRO A 232 14.01 -16.42 3.75
CA PRO A 232 13.95 -15.00 4.11
C PRO A 232 15.17 -14.25 3.55
N GLN A 233 15.20 -14.06 2.24
CA GLN A 233 16.28 -13.42 1.51
C GLN A 233 15.79 -12.78 0.22
N VAL A 234 16.58 -11.84 -0.31
CA VAL A 234 16.43 -11.32 -1.67
C VAL A 234 17.61 -11.73 -2.52
N ARG A 235 17.39 -11.84 -3.83
CA ARG A 235 18.41 -12.15 -4.83
C ARG A 235 18.39 -11.11 -5.93
N ILE A 236 19.56 -10.74 -6.43
CA ILE A 236 19.72 -9.82 -7.55
C ILE A 236 20.19 -10.62 -8.75
N TYR A 237 19.49 -10.50 -9.86
CA TYR A 237 19.87 -11.10 -11.13
C TYR A 237 20.10 -10.03 -12.20
N GLU A 238 21.08 -10.27 -13.06
CA GLU A 238 21.18 -9.64 -14.38
C GLU A 238 20.33 -10.44 -15.37
N VAL A 239 19.52 -9.74 -16.15
CA VAL A 239 18.58 -10.35 -17.09
C VAL A 239 18.81 -9.83 -18.51
N PRO A 240 18.47 -10.64 -19.53
CA PRO A 240 18.50 -10.20 -20.92
C PRO A 240 17.71 -8.91 -21.19
N ALA A 241 18.12 -8.14 -22.20
CA ALA A 241 17.49 -6.87 -22.55
C ALA A 241 16.01 -6.99 -22.96
N ASP A 242 15.57 -8.18 -23.36
CA ASP A 242 14.24 -8.55 -23.80
C ASP A 242 13.39 -9.25 -22.71
N ALA A 243 13.94 -9.52 -21.53
CA ALA A 243 13.29 -10.30 -20.46
C ALA A 243 11.89 -9.82 -20.02
N PHE A 244 11.53 -8.55 -20.29
CA PHE A 244 10.22 -7.96 -19.93
C PHE A 244 9.41 -7.44 -21.12
N LYS A 245 9.82 -7.76 -22.35
CA LYS A 245 9.13 -7.24 -23.55
C LYS A 245 7.81 -7.98 -23.86
N ASN A 246 7.59 -9.16 -23.28
CA ASN A 246 6.48 -10.04 -23.64
C ASN A 246 5.31 -10.03 -22.64
N ASP A 247 5.43 -9.38 -21.47
CA ASP A 247 4.44 -9.45 -20.38
C ASP A 247 3.34 -8.36 -20.41
N TYR A 248 3.25 -7.58 -21.50
CA TYR A 248 2.20 -6.55 -21.67
C TYR A 248 0.93 -7.04 -22.39
N MET A 249 0.74 -8.35 -22.55
CA MET A 249 -0.59 -8.87 -22.88
C MET A 249 -1.39 -8.98 -21.58
N GLU A 250 -2.11 -7.91 -21.25
CA GLU A 250 -3.14 -7.95 -20.21
C GLU A 250 -4.14 -9.05 -20.59
N GLU A 251 -4.08 -10.20 -19.89
CA GLU A 251 -5.05 -11.27 -20.10
C GLU A 251 -6.45 -10.68 -19.86
N PRO A 252 -7.36 -10.73 -20.85
CA PRO A 252 -8.68 -10.17 -20.68
C PRO A 252 -9.36 -10.87 -19.50
N LEU A 253 -9.80 -10.07 -18.53
CA LEU A 253 -10.51 -10.57 -17.35
C LEU A 253 -11.62 -11.54 -17.80
N PRO A 254 -11.73 -12.72 -17.15
CA PRO A 254 -12.83 -13.65 -17.39
C PRO A 254 -14.17 -12.90 -17.36
N LYS A 255 -15.09 -13.23 -18.26
CA LYS A 255 -16.38 -12.52 -18.40
C LYS A 255 -17.16 -12.40 -17.10
N ASP A 256 -16.93 -13.32 -16.15
CA ASP A 256 -17.59 -13.36 -14.85
C ASP A 256 -17.00 -12.40 -13.79
N GLU A 257 -15.81 -11.82 -14.04
CA GLU A 257 -15.17 -10.79 -13.20
C GLU A 257 -15.24 -9.38 -13.81
N GLN A 258 -15.85 -9.24 -14.99
CA GLN A 258 -16.12 -7.93 -15.58
C GLN A 258 -17.27 -7.28 -14.81
N VAL A 259 -16.98 -6.19 -14.09
CA VAL A 259 -18.00 -5.35 -13.46
C VAL A 259 -18.95 -4.88 -14.56
N GLN A 260 -20.21 -5.34 -14.52
CA GLN A 260 -21.26 -4.77 -15.38
C GLN A 260 -21.28 -3.27 -15.13
N SER A 261 -20.87 -2.48 -16.13
CA SER A 261 -21.10 -1.05 -16.09
C SER A 261 -22.60 -0.86 -15.95
N ARG A 262 -23.00 -0.21 -14.86
CA ARG A 262 -24.39 0.16 -14.62
C ARG A 262 -24.82 0.97 -15.84
N ALA A 263 -25.73 0.43 -16.65
CA ALA A 263 -26.33 1.16 -17.75
C ALA A 263 -26.91 2.44 -17.17
N GLU A 264 -26.44 3.60 -17.66
CA GLU A 264 -27.12 4.85 -17.41
C GLU A 264 -28.46 4.76 -18.15
N ASP A 265 -29.53 4.62 -17.36
CA ASP A 265 -30.88 4.77 -17.87
C ASP A 265 -31.00 6.20 -18.43
N ALA A 266 -30.93 6.28 -19.76
CA ALA A 266 -31.28 7.47 -20.51
C ALA A 266 -32.79 7.71 -20.40
N SER A 267 -33.22 8.35 -19.31
CA SER A 267 -34.50 9.04 -19.26
C SER A 267 -34.24 10.55 -19.21
N GLY A 268 -34.49 11.20 -20.34
CA GLY A 268 -34.28 12.64 -20.53
C GLY A 268 -35.04 13.50 -19.52
N GLY A 269 -34.37 14.55 -19.07
CA GLY A 269 -34.90 15.66 -18.29
C GLY A 269 -33.96 16.84 -18.40
N GLU A 270 -34.51 18.02 -18.72
CA GLU A 270 -33.86 19.21 -19.27
C GLU A 270 -32.65 19.76 -18.51
N ALA A 271 -31.69 20.28 -19.28
CA ALA A 271 -30.53 21.00 -18.80
C ALA A 271 -30.94 22.38 -18.24
N SER A 272 -30.63 22.63 -16.97
CA SER A 272 -30.55 23.98 -16.42
C SER A 272 -29.09 24.28 -16.07
N ALA A 273 -28.48 25.14 -16.89
CA ALA A 273 -27.15 25.66 -16.65
C ALA A 273 -27.13 26.53 -15.39
N VAL A 274 -26.31 26.15 -14.41
CA VAL A 274 -25.84 27.06 -13.36
C VAL A 274 -24.33 27.03 -13.41
N ALA A 275 -23.76 28.12 -13.93
CA ALA A 275 -22.34 28.39 -13.87
C ALA A 275 -21.95 28.66 -12.41
N THR A 276 -20.91 27.98 -11.93
CA THR A 276 -20.16 28.39 -10.73
C THR A 276 -18.70 28.42 -11.09
N ASP A 277 -18.15 29.62 -11.02
CA ASP A 277 -16.76 29.98 -11.27
C ASP A 277 -15.79 29.18 -10.40
N VAL A 278 -14.81 28.54 -11.03
CA VAL A 278 -13.66 27.94 -10.37
C VAL A 278 -12.49 28.89 -10.52
N GLU A 279 -12.21 29.68 -9.48
CA GLU A 279 -10.95 30.42 -9.39
C GLU A 279 -9.79 29.43 -9.24
N GLN A 280 -8.97 29.32 -10.30
CA GLN A 280 -7.67 28.67 -10.24
C GLN A 280 -6.67 29.61 -9.54
N MET A 281 -6.26 29.27 -8.31
CA MET A 281 -5.09 29.89 -7.69
C MET A 281 -3.82 29.18 -8.16
N GLU A 282 -3.08 29.79 -9.09
CA GLU A 282 -1.67 29.47 -9.34
C GLU A 282 -0.81 29.90 -8.14
N ALA A 283 -0.19 28.95 -7.45
CA ALA A 283 0.86 29.22 -6.48
C ALA A 283 2.22 29.14 -7.17
N THR A 284 2.80 30.30 -7.49
CA THR A 284 4.15 30.44 -8.03
C THR A 284 5.19 30.11 -6.95
N ALA A 285 6.07 29.14 -7.18
CA ALA A 285 7.24 28.90 -6.34
C ALA A 285 8.33 29.95 -6.66
N LYS A 286 8.88 30.60 -5.63
CA LYS A 286 10.12 31.37 -5.74
C LYS A 286 11.32 30.47 -5.41
N ALA A 287 12.36 30.67 -6.21
CA ALA A 287 13.69 30.05 -6.14
C ALA A 287 14.39 30.21 -4.79
#